data_AF-A0A4U9YLN0-F1
#
_entry.id   AF-A0A4U9YLN0-F1
#
_cell.length_a   1.000
_cell.length_b   1.000
_cell.length_c   1.000
_cell.angle_alpha   90.00
_cell.angle_beta   90.00
_cell.angle_gamma   90.00
#
_symmetry.space_group_name_H-M   'P 1'
#
loop_
_entity.id
_entity.type
_entity.pdbx_description
1 polymer ?
#
loop_
_entity_poly.entity_id
_entity_poly.type
_entity_poly.pdbx_seq_one_letter_code
_entity_poly.pdbx_strand_id
1 'polypeptide(L)'
;MTEKEKQELEARRKETAIKNMYYTRYFSVRYVTAFFFFANLYWMLMLYLSNAGLVLLLPLLLTILAALAMWEQTRMYTVHQKEATLTRFFYNVSALANVLLLLLVFAGQYHFLFPFFSISTTTVTVLTVVLSLGLLLAILMLRKLSRIHHHTDKQYKRIQEYIATVQR
;
A
#
# COMPACT_ATOMS: atom_id res chain seq x y z
N MET A 1 -43.83 -4.96 8.48
CA MET A 1 -42.89 -4.00 7.88
C MET A 1 -43.68 -3.11 6.94
N THR A 2 -43.71 -1.82 7.24
CA THR A 2 -44.48 -0.79 6.51
C THR A 2 -43.80 -0.50 5.16
N GLU A 3 -44.55 -0.10 4.13
CA GLU A 3 -43.95 0.24 2.81
C GLU A 3 -42.85 1.31 2.91
N LYS A 4 -42.99 2.26 3.85
CA LYS A 4 -41.95 3.26 4.17
C LYS A 4 -40.66 2.61 4.70
N GLU A 5 -40.77 1.60 5.57
CA GLU A 5 -39.59 0.90 6.13
C GLU A 5 -38.86 0.10 5.05
N LYS A 6 -39.59 -0.49 4.09
CA LYS A 6 -38.99 -1.19 2.94
C LYS A 6 -38.20 -0.22 2.05
N GLN A 7 -38.78 0.94 1.75
CA GLN A 7 -38.12 1.98 0.93
C GLN A 7 -36.86 2.54 1.61
N GLU A 8 -36.91 2.81 2.91
CA GLU A 8 -35.72 3.24 3.67
C GLU A 8 -34.63 2.16 3.71
N LEU A 9 -35.01 0.89 3.88
CA LEU A 9 -34.07 -0.24 3.85
C LEU A 9 -33.36 -0.34 2.49
N GLU A 10 -34.11 -0.22 1.40
CA GLU A 10 -33.54 -0.23 0.05
C GLU A 10 -32.61 0.96 -0.22
N ALA A 11 -32.98 2.15 0.23
CA ALA A 11 -32.12 3.34 0.11
C ALA A 11 -30.79 3.14 0.86
N ARG A 12 -30.84 2.61 2.10
CA ARG A 12 -29.63 2.28 2.88
C ARG A 12 -28.78 1.21 2.21
N ARG A 13 -29.40 0.19 1.61
CA ARG A 13 -28.69 -0.86 0.86
C ARG A 13 -27.96 -0.26 -0.35
N LYS A 14 -28.62 0.60 -1.11
CA LYS A 14 -28.04 1.31 -2.26
C LYS A 14 -26.86 2.18 -1.85
N GLU A 15 -27.02 2.98 -0.79
CA GLU A 15 -25.94 3.83 -0.26
C GLU A 15 -24.73 2.99 0.20
N THR A 16 -24.99 1.90 0.91
CA THR A 16 -23.95 0.97 1.39
C THR A 16 -23.22 0.30 0.23
N ALA A 17 -23.95 -0.11 -0.82
CA ALA A 17 -23.36 -0.68 -2.03
C ALA A 17 -22.41 0.33 -2.71
N ILE A 18 -22.83 1.59 -2.85
CA ILE A 18 -21.99 2.64 -3.44
C ILE A 18 -20.72 2.89 -2.60
N LYS A 19 -20.85 3.00 -1.27
CA LYS A 19 -19.69 3.13 -0.36
C LYS A 19 -18.71 1.96 -0.52
N ASN A 20 -19.22 0.74 -0.58
CA ASN A 20 -18.42 -0.46 -0.81
C ASN A 20 -17.67 -0.40 -2.14
N MET A 21 -18.34 -0.01 -3.23
CA MET A 21 -17.68 0.08 -4.54
C MET A 21 -16.54 1.11 -4.54
N TYR A 22 -16.73 2.27 -3.92
CA TYR A 22 -15.68 3.28 -3.76
C TYR A 22 -14.52 2.76 -2.92
N TYR A 23 -14.80 2.07 -1.81
CA TYR A 23 -13.78 1.49 -0.94
C TYR A 23 -12.95 0.38 -1.62
N THR A 24 -13.57 -0.38 -2.52
CA THR A 24 -12.90 -1.42 -3.30
C THR A 24 -11.90 -0.84 -4.32
N ARG A 25 -11.96 0.45 -4.66
CA ARG A 25 -10.93 1.11 -5.49
C ARG A 25 -9.53 1.00 -4.88
N TYR A 26 -9.45 1.05 -3.55
CA TYR A 26 -8.21 0.95 -2.77
C TYR A 26 -7.87 -0.48 -2.34
N PHE A 27 -8.58 -1.50 -2.83
CA PHE A 27 -8.37 -2.88 -2.40
C PHE A 27 -6.90 -3.30 -2.56
N SER A 28 -6.35 -3.24 -3.78
CA SER A 28 -4.94 -3.64 -3.98
C SER A 28 -3.95 -2.75 -3.20
N VAL A 29 -4.28 -1.47 -3.01
CA VAL A 29 -3.43 -0.54 -2.24
C VAL A 29 -3.32 -1.03 -0.79
N ARG A 30 -4.42 -1.46 -0.18
CA ARG A 30 -4.45 -2.04 1.18
C ARG A 30 -3.60 -3.30 1.31
N TYR A 31 -3.76 -4.26 0.40
CA TYR A 31 -3.00 -5.51 0.47
C TYR A 31 -1.51 -5.31 0.21
N VAL A 32 -1.15 -4.43 -0.73
CA VAL A 32 0.26 -4.11 -0.96
C VAL A 32 0.83 -3.35 0.24
N THR A 33 0.12 -2.40 0.84
CA THR A 33 0.57 -1.73 2.07
C THR A 33 0.78 -2.75 3.21
N ALA A 34 -0.11 -3.74 3.37
CA ALA A 34 0.07 -4.82 4.34
C ALA A 34 1.29 -5.69 4.05
N PHE A 35 1.51 -6.06 2.80
CA PHE A 35 2.70 -6.78 2.39
C PHE A 35 3.98 -6.01 2.77
N PHE A 36 4.06 -4.71 2.47
CA PHE A 36 5.21 -3.90 2.89
C PHE A 36 5.35 -3.80 4.40
N PHE A 37 4.25 -3.66 5.14
CA PHE A 37 4.29 -3.63 6.61
C PHE A 37 4.95 -4.89 7.16
N PHE A 38 4.51 -6.08 6.72
CA PHE A 38 5.09 -7.34 7.19
C PHE A 38 6.52 -7.58 6.69
N ALA A 39 6.85 -7.15 5.47
CA ALA A 39 8.20 -7.24 4.95
C ALA A 39 9.19 -6.38 5.77
N ASN A 40 8.80 -5.13 6.10
CA ASN A 40 9.61 -4.26 6.93
C ASN A 40 9.68 -4.73 8.38
N LEU A 41 8.57 -5.26 8.92
CA LEU A 41 8.54 -5.85 10.26
C LEU A 41 9.48 -7.07 10.35
N TYR A 42 9.46 -7.94 9.34
CA TYR A 42 10.38 -9.08 9.25
C TYR A 42 11.85 -8.62 9.19
N TRP A 43 12.15 -7.64 8.34
CA TRP A 43 13.50 -7.09 8.24
C TRP A 43 13.98 -6.47 9.56
N MET A 44 13.10 -5.73 10.25
CA MET A 44 13.35 -5.16 11.57
C MET A 44 13.69 -6.25 12.60
N LEU A 45 12.91 -7.34 12.63
CA LEU A 45 13.16 -8.48 13.53
C LEU A 45 14.51 -9.14 13.25
N MET A 46 14.87 -9.36 11.98
CA MET A 46 16.15 -9.96 11.61
C MET A 46 17.34 -9.07 12.01
N LEU A 47 17.22 -7.75 11.88
CA LEU A 47 18.25 -6.79 12.34
C LEU A 47 18.38 -6.76 13.86
N TYR A 48 17.27 -6.84 14.57
CA TYR A 48 17.25 -6.93 16.03
C TYR A 48 18.02 -8.17 16.51
N LEU A 49 17.73 -9.34 15.92
CA LEU A 49 18.41 -10.60 16.25
C LEU A 49 19.90 -10.58 15.87
N SER A 50 20.30 -9.76 14.90
CA SER A 50 21.69 -9.63 14.46
C SER A 50 22.49 -8.56 15.22
N ASN A 51 21.93 -7.97 16.30
CA ASN A 51 22.53 -6.88 17.08
C ASN A 51 22.89 -5.62 16.26
N ALA A 52 22.25 -5.40 15.11
CA ALA A 52 22.51 -4.26 14.22
C ALA A 52 21.59 -3.06 14.56
N GLY A 53 21.74 -2.54 15.78
CA GLY A 53 20.77 -1.61 16.40
C GLY A 53 20.53 -0.29 15.66
N LEU A 54 21.54 0.33 15.06
CA LEU A 54 21.38 1.62 14.36
C LEU A 54 20.62 1.49 13.04
N VAL A 55 20.80 0.36 12.34
CA VAL A 55 20.17 0.11 11.05
C VAL A 55 18.68 -0.20 11.19
N LEU A 56 18.25 -0.67 12.36
CA LEU A 56 16.86 -0.98 12.70
C LEU A 56 15.92 0.22 12.53
N LEU A 57 16.42 1.45 12.68
CA LEU A 57 15.64 2.67 12.56
C LEU A 57 14.96 2.82 11.19
N LEU A 58 15.61 2.33 10.11
CA LEU A 58 15.08 2.42 8.76
C LEU A 58 13.81 1.55 8.54
N PRO A 59 13.83 0.23 8.76
CA PRO A 59 12.61 -0.57 8.67
C PRO A 59 11.57 -0.21 9.73
N LEU A 60 11.97 0.28 10.91
CA LEU A 60 11.04 0.80 11.90
C LEU A 60 10.25 2.00 11.35
N LEU A 61 10.94 2.99 10.76
CA LEU A 61 10.31 4.14 10.13
C LEU A 61 9.34 3.70 9.03
N LEU A 62 9.77 2.80 8.14
CA LEU A 62 8.92 2.29 7.06
C LEU A 62 7.69 1.54 7.58
N THR A 63 7.83 0.81 8.68
CA THR A 63 6.72 0.10 9.34
C THR A 63 5.71 1.08 9.94
N ILE A 64 6.18 2.13 10.62
CA ILE A 64 5.31 3.19 11.17
C ILE A 64 4.57 3.92 10.04
N LEU A 65 5.26 4.29 8.97
CA LEU A 65 4.64 4.93 7.81
C LEU A 65 3.59 4.02 7.13
N ALA A 66 3.87 2.71 7.05
CA ALA A 66 2.89 1.74 6.54
C ALA A 66 1.64 1.67 7.44
N ALA A 67 1.80 1.68 8.76
CA ALA A 67 0.68 1.71 9.71
C ALA A 67 -0.16 2.99 9.58
N LEU A 68 0.49 4.15 9.40
CA LEU A 68 -0.20 5.42 9.14
C LEU A 68 -0.98 5.39 7.81
N ALA A 69 -0.40 4.79 6.77
CA ALA A 69 -1.08 4.59 5.50
C ALA A 69 -2.30 3.67 5.63
N MET A 70 -2.21 2.57 6.41
CA MET A 70 -3.37 1.71 6.71
C MET A 70 -4.47 2.43 7.46
N TRP A 71 -4.10 3.27 8.44
CA TRP A 71 -5.05 4.09 9.18
C TRP A 71 -5.80 5.05 8.25
N GLU A 72 -5.07 5.75 7.37
CA GLU A 72 -5.68 6.63 6.35
C GLU A 72 -6.63 5.84 5.45
N GLN A 73 -6.20 4.69 4.92
CA GLN A 73 -7.00 3.85 4.04
C GLN A 73 -8.29 3.35 4.70
N THR A 74 -8.27 3.08 6.01
CA THR A 74 -9.48 2.66 6.75
C THR A 74 -10.50 3.80 6.84
N ARG A 75 -10.05 5.05 6.93
CA ARG A 75 -10.93 6.24 6.93
C ARG A 75 -11.50 6.57 5.55
N MET A 76 -11.03 5.92 4.48
CA MET A 76 -11.54 6.10 3.11
C MET A 76 -12.82 5.32 2.80
N TYR A 77 -13.44 4.68 3.80
CA TYR A 77 -14.76 4.08 3.69
C TYR A 77 -15.87 5.15 3.62
N THR A 78 -15.90 5.90 2.52
CA THR A 78 -16.85 6.99 2.27
C THR A 78 -17.06 7.17 0.77
N VAL A 79 -18.15 7.84 0.37
CA VAL A 79 -18.38 8.24 -1.02
C VAL A 79 -17.46 9.40 -1.42
N HIS A 80 -17.13 10.28 -0.46
CA HIS A 80 -16.30 11.46 -0.69
C HIS A 80 -14.81 11.08 -0.61
N GLN A 81 -14.24 10.77 -1.76
CA GLN A 81 -12.86 10.29 -1.88
C GLN A 81 -11.87 11.46 -1.84
N LYS A 82 -11.32 11.74 -0.65
CA LYS A 82 -10.15 12.61 -0.50
C LYS A 82 -8.90 11.93 -1.06
N GLU A 83 -7.89 12.72 -1.43
CA GLU A 83 -6.60 12.17 -1.85
C GLU A 83 -5.92 11.42 -0.69
N ALA A 84 -5.30 10.28 -0.99
CA ALA A 84 -4.56 9.46 -0.03
C ALA A 84 -3.12 10.00 0.13
N THR A 85 -2.98 11.16 0.78
CA THR A 85 -1.70 11.88 0.88
C THR A 85 -0.67 11.10 1.68
N LEU A 86 -1.05 10.50 2.82
CA LEU A 86 -0.13 9.71 3.65
C LEU A 86 0.26 8.41 2.95
N THR A 87 -0.69 7.73 2.31
CA THR A 87 -0.43 6.51 1.54
C THR A 87 0.50 6.79 0.37
N ARG A 88 0.29 7.89 -0.35
CA ARG A 88 1.16 8.32 -1.45
C ARG A 88 2.56 8.64 -0.94
N PHE A 89 2.67 9.36 0.18
CA PHE A 89 3.94 9.65 0.84
C PHE A 89 4.69 8.36 1.22
N PHE A 90 3.99 7.41 1.85
CA PHE A 90 4.55 6.10 2.19
C PHE A 90 5.13 5.37 0.97
N TYR A 91 4.40 5.31 -0.16
CA TYR A 91 4.91 4.64 -1.35
C TYR A 91 6.09 5.39 -2.01
N ASN A 92 6.12 6.72 -1.95
CA ASN A 92 7.28 7.49 -2.42
C ASN A 92 8.52 7.20 -1.57
N VAL A 93 8.39 7.24 -0.24
CA VAL A 93 9.49 6.91 0.69
C VAL A 93 9.92 5.46 0.51
N SER A 94 8.99 4.52 0.36
CA SER A 94 9.30 3.10 0.12
C SER A 94 10.02 2.89 -1.22
N ALA A 95 9.62 3.58 -2.29
CA ALA A 95 10.31 3.52 -3.57
C ALA A 95 11.74 4.06 -3.46
N LEU A 96 11.92 5.22 -2.82
CA LEU A 96 13.24 5.80 -2.57
C LEU A 96 14.11 4.85 -1.75
N ALA A 97 13.58 4.26 -0.68
CA ALA A 97 14.29 3.28 0.13
C ALA A 97 14.75 2.08 -0.71
N ASN A 98 13.87 1.50 -1.54
CA ASN A 98 14.26 0.37 -2.41
C ASN A 98 15.37 0.76 -3.40
N VAL A 99 15.33 1.97 -3.97
CA VAL A 99 16.42 2.46 -4.85
C VAL A 99 17.74 2.58 -4.09
N LEU A 100 17.72 3.22 -2.90
CA LEU A 100 18.93 3.37 -2.08
C LEU A 100 19.51 2.01 -1.66
N LEU A 101 18.65 1.07 -1.27
CA LEU A 101 19.08 -0.29 -0.93
C LEU A 101 19.68 -1.02 -2.13
N LEU A 102 19.10 -0.89 -3.32
CA LEU A 102 19.67 -1.46 -4.55
C LEU A 102 21.06 -0.89 -4.86
N LEU A 103 21.24 0.43 -4.73
CA LEU A 103 22.54 1.07 -4.91
C LEU A 103 23.58 0.53 -3.92
N LEU A 104 23.21 0.33 -2.66
CA LEU A 104 24.10 -0.24 -1.65
C LEU A 104 24.44 -1.71 -1.91
N VAL A 105 23.49 -2.49 -2.43
CA VAL A 105 23.75 -3.87 -2.88
C VAL A 105 24.77 -3.88 -4.01
N PHE A 106 24.60 -3.04 -5.03
CA PHE A 106 25.55 -2.96 -6.15
C PHE A 106 26.91 -2.36 -5.77
N ALA A 107 26.96 -1.51 -4.74
CA ALA A 107 28.21 -1.01 -4.16
C ALA A 107 28.93 -2.03 -3.25
N GLY A 108 28.35 -3.23 -3.06
CA GLY A 108 28.92 -4.28 -2.20
C GLY A 108 28.75 -4.03 -0.70
N GLN A 109 27.96 -3.02 -0.29
CA GLN A 109 27.77 -2.62 1.11
C GLN A 109 26.53 -3.27 1.76
N TYR A 110 25.99 -4.33 1.18
CA TYR A 110 24.76 -4.97 1.67
C TYR A 110 24.91 -5.64 3.04
N HIS A 111 26.12 -6.04 3.44
CA HIS A 111 26.34 -6.69 4.73
C HIS A 111 25.99 -5.79 5.92
N PHE A 112 26.13 -4.46 5.78
CA PHE A 112 25.72 -3.52 6.83
C PHE A 112 24.20 -3.53 7.06
N LEU A 113 23.42 -3.72 6.00
CA LEU A 113 21.96 -3.68 6.01
C LEU A 113 21.29 -5.04 6.16
N PHE A 114 22.03 -6.09 5.81
CA PHE A 114 21.58 -7.47 5.85
C PHE A 114 22.69 -8.39 6.43
N PRO A 115 23.12 -8.17 7.69
CA PRO A 115 24.24 -8.90 8.30
C PRO A 115 23.94 -10.39 8.50
N PHE A 116 22.68 -10.79 8.40
CA PHE A 116 22.19 -12.16 8.54
C PHE A 116 22.34 -13.02 7.28
N PHE A 117 22.72 -12.44 6.14
CA PHE A 117 23.02 -13.22 4.93
C PHE A 117 24.52 -13.50 4.79
N SER A 118 24.84 -14.66 4.22
CA SER A 118 26.22 -15.01 3.85
C SER A 118 26.72 -14.16 2.69
N ILE A 119 28.03 -13.95 2.64
CA ILE A 119 28.69 -13.26 1.53
C ILE A 119 28.73 -14.21 0.34
N SER A 120 27.80 -14.02 -0.61
CA SER A 120 27.70 -14.85 -1.80
C SER A 120 27.05 -14.10 -2.96
N THR A 121 27.37 -14.49 -4.19
CA THR A 121 26.72 -13.97 -5.41
C THR A 121 25.23 -14.30 -5.44
N THR A 122 24.84 -15.42 -4.82
CA THR A 122 23.44 -15.81 -4.67
C THR A 122 22.67 -14.80 -3.81
N THR A 123 23.24 -14.36 -2.69
CA THR A 123 22.66 -13.33 -1.80
C THR A 123 22.40 -12.03 -2.57
N VAL A 124 23.39 -11.56 -3.33
CA VAL A 124 23.27 -10.34 -4.15
C VAL A 124 22.11 -10.48 -5.14
N THR A 125 22.05 -11.61 -5.87
CA THR A 125 20.98 -11.89 -6.83
C THR A 125 19.60 -11.87 -6.17
N VAL A 126 19.44 -12.54 -5.02
CA VAL A 126 18.17 -12.60 -4.28
C VAL A 126 17.75 -11.20 -3.81
N LEU A 127 18.67 -10.44 -3.21
CA LEU A 127 18.39 -9.08 -2.75
C LEU A 127 17.99 -8.17 -3.91
N THR A 128 18.71 -8.23 -5.04
CA THR A 128 18.38 -7.45 -6.23
C THR A 128 16.97 -7.77 -6.73
N VAL A 129 16.59 -9.05 -6.82
CA VAL A 129 15.25 -9.44 -7.27
C VAL A 129 14.17 -8.96 -6.31
N VAL A 130 14.34 -9.18 -5.00
CA VAL A 130 13.35 -8.81 -3.99
C VAL A 130 13.16 -7.29 -3.92
N LEU A 131 14.25 -6.51 -3.92
CA LEU A 131 14.19 -5.05 -3.90
C LEU A 131 13.63 -4.48 -5.21
N SER A 132 13.92 -5.11 -6.35
CA SER A 132 13.33 -4.71 -7.63
C SER A 132 11.82 -4.96 -7.67
N LEU A 133 11.36 -6.08 -7.12
CA LEU A 133 9.93 -6.37 -6.97
C LEU A 133 9.26 -5.37 -6.01
N GLY A 134 9.91 -5.03 -4.89
CA GLY A 134 9.45 -3.99 -3.97
C GLY A 134 9.29 -2.64 -4.68
N LEU A 135 10.33 -2.20 -5.41
CA LEU A 135 10.29 -0.96 -6.18
C LEU A 135 9.17 -0.97 -7.23
N LEU A 136 9.02 -2.07 -7.98
CA LEU A 136 7.97 -2.22 -8.97
C LEU A 136 6.58 -2.09 -8.34
N LEU A 137 6.32 -2.78 -7.23
CA LEU A 137 5.05 -2.70 -6.50
C LEU A 137 4.76 -1.27 -6.02
N ALA A 138 5.76 -0.57 -5.49
CA ALA A 138 5.60 0.82 -5.06
C ALA A 138 5.21 1.74 -6.22
N ILE A 139 5.89 1.62 -7.37
CA ILE A 139 5.58 2.40 -8.59
C ILE A 139 4.18 2.08 -9.10
N LEU A 140 3.78 0.81 -9.13
CA LEU A 140 2.44 0.40 -9.55
C LEU A 140 1.36 0.99 -8.64
N MET A 141 1.58 1.03 -7.33
CA MET A 141 0.64 1.63 -6.39
C MET A 141 0.58 3.15 -6.52
N LEU A 142 1.71 3.84 -6.73
CA LEU A 142 1.72 5.28 -7.02
C LEU A 142 0.93 5.61 -8.29
N ARG A 143 1.14 4.84 -9.37
CA ARG A 143 0.37 4.98 -10.62
C ARG A 143 -1.12 4.75 -10.38
N LYS A 144 -1.47 3.74 -9.58
CA LYS A 144 -2.86 3.44 -9.23
C LYS A 144 -3.50 4.58 -8.43
N LEU A 145 -2.82 5.09 -7.41
CA LEU A 145 -3.29 6.24 -6.61
C LEU A 145 -3.51 7.47 -7.48
N SER A 146 -2.59 7.78 -8.40
CA SER A 146 -2.76 8.87 -9.36
C SER A 146 -4.00 8.68 -10.25
N ARG A 147 -4.25 7.46 -10.76
CA ARG A 147 -5.46 7.17 -11.55
C ARG A 147 -6.75 7.32 -10.74
N ILE A 148 -6.73 6.91 -9.47
CA ILE A 148 -7.86 7.04 -8.55
C ILE A 148 -8.16 8.52 -8.27
N HIS A 149 -7.12 9.32 -8.03
CA HIS A 149 -7.25 10.76 -7.79
C HIS A 149 -7.83 11.51 -9.00
N HIS A 150 -7.35 11.20 -10.21
CA HIS A 150 -7.85 11.81 -11.45
C HIS A 150 -9.13 11.15 -11.98
N HIS A 151 -9.75 10.22 -11.25
CA HIS A 151 -10.97 9.51 -11.67
C HIS A 151 -10.87 8.79 -13.03
N THR A 152 -9.65 8.44 -13.45
CA THR A 152 -9.39 7.77 -14.74
C THR A 152 -9.39 6.26 -14.64
N ASP A 153 -9.58 5.69 -13.44
CA ASP A 153 -9.62 4.26 -13.23
C ASP A 153 -10.92 3.61 -13.74
N LYS A 154 -10.81 2.36 -14.21
CA LYS A 154 -11.94 1.58 -14.73
C LYS A 154 -13.04 1.33 -13.68
N GLN A 155 -12.71 1.34 -12.38
CA GLN A 155 -13.72 1.13 -11.34
C GLN A 155 -14.58 2.38 -11.16
N TYR A 156 -14.01 3.57 -11.27
CA TYR A 156 -14.78 4.81 -11.21
C TYR A 156 -15.85 4.88 -12.31
N LYS A 157 -15.52 4.55 -13.57
CA LYS A 157 -16.51 4.49 -14.66
C LYS A 157 -17.68 3.54 -14.36
N ARG A 158 -17.37 2.33 -13.85
CA ARG A 158 -18.39 1.34 -13.45
C ARG A 158 -19.27 1.83 -12.30
N ILE A 159 -18.74 2.62 -11.38
CA ILE A 159 -19.53 3.22 -10.29
C ILE A 159 -20.51 4.25 -10.86
N GLN A 160 -20.07 5.10 -11.79
CA GLN A 160 -20.94 6.10 -12.41
C GLN A 160 -22.08 5.46 -13.22
N GLU A 161 -21.79 4.41 -13.99
CA GLU A 161 -22.81 3.62 -14.72
C GLU A 161 -23.84 2.99 -13.76
N TYR A 162 -23.39 2.45 -12.64
CA TYR A 162 -24.27 1.89 -11.61
C TYR A 162 -25.17 2.98 -10.99
N ILE A 163 -24.61 4.15 -10.63
CA ILE A 163 -25.38 5.27 -10.08
C ILE A 163 -26.43 5.74 -11.09
N ALA A 164 -26.07 5.89 -12.36
CA ALA A 164 -27.00 6.29 -13.42
C ALA A 164 -28.14 5.29 -13.64
N THR A 165 -27.88 4.00 -13.45
CA THR A 165 -28.91 2.95 -13.57
C THR A 165 -29.84 2.92 -12.35
N VAL A 166 -29.31 3.20 -11.16
CA VAL A 166 -30.06 3.15 -9.89
C VAL A 166 -30.90 4.41 -9.64
N GLN A 167 -30.57 5.52 -10.29
CA GLN A 167 -31.31 6.78 -10.25
C GLN A 167 -32.41 6.90 -11.33
N ARG A 168 -32.44 6.00 -12.32
CA ARG A 168 -33.56 5.83 -13.25
C ARG A 168 -34.69 5.04 -12.60
#